data_AF-A0A4Y2I1X6-F1
#
_entry.id   AF-A0A4Y2I1X6-F1
#
_cell.length_a   1.000
_cell.length_b   1.000
_cell.length_c   1.000
_cell.angle_alpha   90.00
_cell.angle_beta   90.00
_cell.angle_gamma   90.00
#
_symmetry.space_group_name_H-M   'P 1'
#
loop_
_entity.id
_entity.type
_entity.pdbx_description
1 polymer ?
#
loop_
_entity_poly.entity_id
_entity_poly.type
_entity_poly.pdbx_seq_one_letter_code
_entity_poly.pdbx_strand_id
1 'polypeptide(L)' 'VQYVIKRFKEENLIENKVRKGGPAQLAKHDQRFVIRKFVRNPRLSALKASAEFNEKFSTSQFHLKLFDEFSEQLD' A
#
# COMPACT_ATOMS: atom_id res chain seq x y z
N VAL A 1 -6.57 14.30 -6.73
CA VAL A 1 -5.39 13.85 -7.52
C VAL A 1 -4.29 14.91 -7.65
N GLN A 2 -4.57 16.12 -8.18
CA GLN A 2 -3.52 17.13 -8.45
C GLN A 2 -2.70 17.56 -7.22
N TYR A 3 -3.32 17.73 -6.06
CA TYR A 3 -2.62 18.13 -4.83
C TYR A 3 -1.63 17.06 -4.33
N VAL A 4 -2.03 15.78 -4.36
CA VAL A 4 -1.19 14.66 -3.90
C VAL A 4 0.03 14.49 -4.81
N ILE A 5 -0.17 14.58 -6.13
CA ILE A 5 0.93 14.49 -7.11
C ILE A 5 1.90 15.67 -6.97
N LYS A 6 1.38 16.89 -6.78
CA LYS A 6 2.21 18.08 -6.57
C LYS A 6 3.08 17.92 -5.31
N ARG A 7 2.47 17.52 -4.20
CA ARG A 7 3.16 17.34 -2.92
C ARG A 7 4.22 16.23 -2.97
N PHE A 8 3.94 15.12 -3.65
CA PHE A 8 4.92 14.06 -3.84
C PHE A 8 6.15 14.55 -4.63
N LYS A 9 5.95 15.35 -5.69
CA LYS A 9 7.06 15.92 -6.46
C LYS A 9 7.91 16.89 -5.66
N GLU A 10 7.31 17.64 -4.74
CA GLU A 10 8.00 18.64 -3.92
C GLU A 10 8.67 18.02 -2.68
N GLU A 11 7.99 17.09 -2.00
CA GLU A 11 8.41 16.58 -0.69
C GLU A 11 8.97 15.15 -0.74
N ASN A 12 8.79 14.40 -1.85
CA ASN A 12 9.05 12.94 -1.95
C ASN A 12 8.39 12.10 -0.86
N LEU A 13 7.36 12.63 -0.20
CA LEU A 13 6.63 11.98 0.87
C LEU A 13 5.18 11.74 0.44
N ILE A 14 4.70 10.51 0.69
CA ILE A 14 3.29 10.16 0.58
C ILE A 14 2.79 9.87 1.99
N GLU A 15 2.32 10.89 2.68
CA GLU A 15 1.63 10.74 3.97
C GLU A 15 0.13 10.91 3.80
N ASN A 16 -0.64 9.93 4.29
CA ASN A 16 -2.07 10.08 4.45
C ASN A 16 -2.34 10.95 5.68
N LYS A 17 -2.99 12.11 5.50
CA LYS A 17 -3.29 13.06 6.59
C LYS A 17 -4.15 12.47 7.72
N VAL A 18 -4.86 11.36 7.45
CA VAL A 18 -5.81 10.75 8.38
C VAL A 18 -5.13 9.84 9.40
N ARG A 19 -3.95 9.28 9.09
CA ARG A 19 -3.34 8.25 9.93
C ARG A 19 -2.19 8.82 10.76
N LYS A 20 -2.46 9.06 12.06
CA LYS A 20 -1.44 9.30 13.11
C LYS A 20 -0.59 8.04 13.42
N GLY A 21 -0.23 7.27 12.40
CA GLY A 21 0.65 6.11 12.52
C GLY A 21 1.97 6.46 11.85
N GLY A 22 3.08 6.33 12.57
CA GLY A 22 4.41 6.41 11.96
C GLY A 22 4.53 5.42 10.79
N PRO A 23 5.55 5.57 9.92
CA PRO A 23 5.75 4.68 8.79
C PRO A 23 5.73 3.23 9.28
N ALA A 24 4.71 2.48 8.88
CA ALA A 24 4.61 1.08 9.20
C ALA A 24 5.72 0.36 8.42
N GLN A 25 6.81 0.02 9.12
CA GLN A 25 7.83 -0.83 8.53
C GLN A 25 7.22 -2.21 8.32
N LEU A 26 6.94 -2.54 7.07
CA LEU A 26 6.69 -3.91 6.65
C LEU A 26 7.84 -4.79 7.15
N ALA A 27 7.50 -5.98 7.66
CA ALA A 27 8.52 -6.95 8.02
C ALA A 27 9.40 -7.24 6.78
N LYS A 28 10.70 -7.51 7.00
CA LYS A 28 11.64 -7.80 5.89
C LYS A 28 11.15 -8.93 4.97
N HIS A 29 10.36 -9.87 5.51
CA HIS A 29 9.73 -10.92 4.73
C HIS A 29 8.70 -10.37 3.72
N ASP A 30 7.82 -9.49 4.19
CA ASP A 30 6.71 -8.92 3.43
C ASP A 30 7.22 -7.94 2.37
N GLN A 31 8.22 -7.13 2.72
CA GLN A 31 8.91 -6.27 1.76
C GLN A 31 9.49 -7.08 0.60
N ARG A 32 10.15 -8.21 0.89
CA ARG A 32 10.70 -9.09 -0.15
C ARG A 32 9.61 -9.69 -1.03
N PHE A 33 8.44 -10.00 -0.48
CA PHE A 33 7.31 -10.48 -1.27
C PHE A 33 6.84 -9.42 -2.26
N VAL A 34 6.60 -8.19 -1.78
CA VAL A 34 6.15 -7.07 -2.63
C VAL A 34 7.18 -6.78 -3.72
N ILE A 35 8.47 -6.66 -3.37
CA ILE A 35 9.55 -6.41 -4.35
C ILE A 35 9.59 -7.51 -5.41
N ARG A 36 9.54 -8.79 -5.02
CA ARG A 36 9.57 -9.92 -5.99
C ARG A 36 8.40 -9.88 -6.97
N LYS A 37 7.22 -9.44 -6.55
CA LYS A 37 6.04 -9.32 -7.42
C LYS A 37 6.26 -8.28 -8.52
N PHE A 38 6.75 -7.10 -8.16
CA PHE A 38 7.00 -6.03 -9.13
C PHE A 38 8.26 -6.24 -9.97
N VAL A 39 9.29 -6.89 -9.45
CA VAL A 39 10.44 -7.32 -10.27
C VAL A 39 10.00 -8.31 -11.35
N ARG A 40 9.11 -9.26 -11.01
CA ARG A 40 8.61 -10.26 -11.97
C ARG A 40 7.63 -9.67 -12.98
N ASN A 41 6.78 -8.74 -12.55
CA ASN A 41 5.86 -8.02 -13.43
C ASN A 41 5.77 -6.55 -13.01
N PRO A 42 6.57 -5.66 -13.61
CA PRO A 42 6.56 -4.23 -13.27
C PRO A 42 5.23 -3.54 -13.57
N ARG A 43 4.40 -4.11 -14.45
CA ARG A 43 3.07 -3.57 -14.82
C ARG A 43 1.94 -4.15 -13.96
N LEU A 44 2.25 -4.96 -12.95
CA LEU A 44 1.25 -5.48 -12.04
C LEU A 44 0.58 -4.31 -11.32
N SER A 45 -0.74 -4.27 -11.34
CA SER A 45 -1.48 -3.25 -10.58
C SER A 45 -1.19 -3.40 -9.09
N ALA A 46 -0.95 -2.28 -8.42
CA ALA A 46 -0.78 -2.24 -6.97
C ALA A 46 -1.97 -2.85 -6.22
N LEU A 47 -3.19 -2.70 -6.76
CA LEU A 47 -4.41 -3.24 -6.18
C LEU A 47 -4.45 -4.77 -6.24
N LYS A 48 -3.96 -5.35 -7.34
CA LYS A 48 -3.83 -6.80 -7.45
C LYS A 48 -2.71 -7.34 -6.56
N ALA A 49 -1.59 -6.63 -6.50
CA ALA A 49 -0.47 -6.99 -5.63
C ALA A 49 -0.86 -6.94 -4.14
N SER A 50 -1.67 -5.95 -3.72
CA SER A 50 -2.18 -5.84 -2.35
C SER A 50 -3.21 -6.92 -2.03
N ALA A 51 -4.11 -7.25 -2.95
CA ALA A 51 -5.08 -8.34 -2.77
C ALA A 51 -4.38 -9.69 -2.57
N GLU A 52 -3.41 -10.04 -3.44
CA GLU A 52 -2.62 -11.28 -3.31
C GLU A 52 -1.75 -11.29 -2.05
N PHE A 53 -1.20 -10.13 -1.66
CA PHE A 53 -0.49 -9.99 -0.40
C PHE A 53 -1.42 -10.27 0.78
N ASN A 54 -2.60 -9.66 0.78
CA ASN A 54 -3.58 -9.85 1.84
C ASN A 54 -4.04 -11.31 1.91
N GLU A 55 -4.37 -11.97 0.81
CA GLU A 55 -4.77 -13.39 0.80
C GLU A 55 -3.70 -14.29 1.44
N LYS A 56 -2.42 -13.97 1.21
CA LYS A 56 -1.29 -14.80 1.63
C LYS A 56 -0.76 -14.50 3.04
N PHE A 57 -0.90 -13.24 3.49
CA PHE A 57 -0.31 -12.75 4.74
C PHE A 57 -1.33 -12.30 5.78
N SER A 58 -2.63 -12.23 5.43
CA SER A 58 -3.67 -11.86 6.40
C SER A 58 -3.93 -13.01 7.36
N THR A 59 -3.23 -12.99 8.49
CA THR A 59 -3.59 -13.76 9.69
C THR A 59 -4.12 -12.89 10.83
N SER A 60 -4.41 -11.59 10.62
CA SER A 60 -4.99 -10.74 11.68
C SER A 60 -6.10 -9.79 11.22
N GLN A 61 -7.11 -9.61 12.08
CA GLN A 61 -8.29 -8.73 11.94
C GLN A 61 -7.97 -7.26 11.59
N PHE A 62 -6.71 -6.82 11.71
CA PHE A 62 -6.30 -5.45 11.39
C PHE A 62 -6.24 -5.16 9.87
N HIS A 63 -6.20 -6.19 9.02
CA HIS A 63 -5.97 -6.03 7.58
C HIS A 63 -7.23 -5.74 6.76
N LEU A 64 -8.42 -6.17 7.21
CA LEU A 64 -9.69 -5.91 6.52
C LEU A 64 -9.99 -4.40 6.46
N LYS A 65 -9.73 -3.67 7.54
CA LYS A 65 -9.89 -2.20 7.61
C LYS A 65 -9.05 -1.45 6.57
N LEU A 66 -7.89 -1.99 6.21
CA LEU A 66 -6.98 -1.37 5.27
C LEU A 66 -7.48 -1.51 3.82
N PHE A 67 -8.16 -2.63 3.51
CA PHE A 67 -8.78 -2.83 2.20
C PHE A 67 -10.03 -1.97 2.02
N ASP A 68 -10.90 -1.90 3.03
CA ASP A 68 -12.10 -1.06 3.02
C ASP A 68 -11.74 0.43 2.85
N GLU A 69 -10.73 0.91 3.57
CA GLU A 69 -10.27 2.32 3.51
C GLU A 69 -9.64 2.70 2.16
N PHE A 70 -9.04 1.75 1.44
CA PHE A 70 -8.56 1.98 0.06
C PHE A 70 -9.69 1.91 -0.97
N SER A 71 -10.72 1.10 -0.71
CA SER A 71 -11.87 0.97 -1.60
C SER A 71 -12.77 2.21 -1.54
N GLU A 72 -12.93 2.84 -0.37
CA GLU A 72 -13.69 4.09 -0.20
C GLU A 72 -13.04 5.32 -0.86
N GLN A 73 -11.76 5.26 -1.23
CA GLN A 73 -11.05 6.36 -1.89
C GLN A 73 -11.09 6.30 -3.42
N LEU A 74 -11.71 5.27 -3.99
CA LEU A 74 -11.80 5.03 -5.43
C LEU A 74 -13.19 5.34 -6.02
N ASP A 75 -14.17 5.69 -5.19
CA ASP A 75 -15.43 6.36 -5.57
C ASP A 75 -15.28 7.89 -5.49
#